data_AF-A0A7V0NTD3-F1
#
_entry.id   AF-A0A7V0NTD3-F1
#
_cell.length_a   1.000
_cell.length_b   1.000
_cell.length_c   1.000
_cell.angle_alpha   90.00
_cell.angle_beta   90.00
_cell.angle_gamma   90.00
#
_symmetry.space_group_name_H-M   'P 1'
#
loop_
_entity.id
_entity.type
_entity.pdbx_description
1 polymer ?
#
loop_
_entity_poly.entity_id
_entity_poly.type
_entity_poly.pdbx_seq_one_letter_code
_entity_poly.pdbx_strand_id
1 'polypeptide(L)'
;MSESKLIRQPGGTATLGEVLLAALADAAWTVLWASVAYVKLSGVKHLSGPLQDFGNRATGDSKLVVGIDQQGSSLEAVEELFLILDSWGGELFILRNPSGSPSPTFHPKLWYFTDAAMSHALLIAGSGNLTEGGLYTNYEVGSAITLDPSKPNDAAVMADVTATFAEWTRPLEPHVLRVDVPTLQTLHDSGELPHEDAIRRATKIARSAKARMAGNGGTKSVSGLFSGTPTPAAPTPRKRATLPARPVIRKPLVAASSPAPLTPIAPAPPVAAPMVAAHSFVPLHRVLRMTMRPRKKTELYLTKGVLKQDPAFFGAPFTGLTTPKIATNSPQPQPDPLPTVSLTVYSSAGGPVASEPAHPLKMWTYSIGRSANDDFRLTLPARMLQHVPDDTLLVMERDPNVAGIDYTLSFYPPGHPDYTNLLALCTESIPNSPRRYGWG
;
A
#
# COMPACT_ATOMS: atom_id res chain seq x y z
N MET A 1 20.40 -33.49 21.90
CA MET A 1 19.11 -32.81 21.61
C MET A 1 19.42 -31.53 20.88
N SER A 2 18.49 -30.99 20.10
CA SER A 2 18.59 -29.65 19.51
C SER A 2 18.54 -28.62 20.65
N GLU A 3 19.41 -27.60 20.64
CA GLU A 3 19.47 -26.61 21.72
C GLU A 3 18.42 -25.53 21.47
N SER A 4 17.54 -25.28 22.45
CA SER A 4 16.51 -24.24 22.36
C SER A 4 16.60 -23.25 23.52
N LYS A 5 16.41 -21.97 23.19
CA LYS A 5 16.47 -20.83 24.12
C LYS A 5 15.19 -20.02 23.99
N LEU A 6 14.47 -19.86 25.11
CA LEU A 6 13.28 -19.03 25.18
C LEU A 6 13.69 -17.54 25.14
N ILE A 7 13.18 -16.81 24.15
CA ILE A 7 13.24 -15.35 24.10
C ILE A 7 11.97 -14.84 24.78
N ARG A 8 12.15 -14.00 25.81
CA ARG A 8 11.05 -13.33 26.52
C ARG A 8 11.47 -11.91 26.81
N GLN A 9 10.64 -10.96 26.42
CA GLN A 9 10.81 -9.55 26.74
C GLN A 9 9.46 -8.93 27.14
N PRO A 10 9.44 -7.89 27.99
CA PRO A 10 10.53 -7.50 28.88
C PRO A 10 10.82 -8.58 29.95
N GLY A 11 12.04 -8.57 30.51
CA GLY A 11 12.40 -9.37 31.69
C GLY A 11 12.76 -10.85 31.45
N GLY A 12 13.22 -11.22 30.24
CA GLY A 12 14.04 -12.41 30.02
C GLY A 12 15.53 -12.06 30.01
N THR A 13 16.37 -13.02 29.63
CA THR A 13 17.84 -12.86 29.59
C THR A 13 18.39 -12.14 28.36
N ALA A 14 17.60 -12.04 27.29
CA ALA A 14 17.91 -11.29 26.08
C ALA A 14 16.61 -10.87 25.37
N THR A 15 16.64 -9.74 24.67
CA THR A 15 15.56 -9.33 23.74
C THR A 15 15.72 -10.00 22.36
N LEU A 16 14.68 -9.97 21.53
CA LEU A 16 14.78 -10.42 20.14
C LEU A 16 15.87 -9.63 19.39
N GLY A 17 15.95 -8.32 19.60
CA GLY A 17 17.01 -7.48 19.03
C GLY A 17 18.41 -7.96 19.41
N GLU A 18 18.66 -8.26 20.67
CA GLU A 18 19.97 -8.76 21.14
C GLU A 18 20.33 -10.13 20.54
N VAL A 19 19.36 -11.05 20.44
CA VAL A 19 19.56 -12.37 19.81
C VAL A 19 19.86 -12.23 18.31
N LEU A 20 19.15 -11.35 17.60
CA LEU A 20 19.40 -11.08 16.18
C LEU A 20 20.76 -10.39 15.97
N LEU A 21 21.15 -9.47 16.85
CA LEU A 21 22.48 -8.84 16.80
C LEU A 21 23.61 -9.85 17.02
N ALA A 22 23.42 -10.83 17.91
CA ALA A 22 24.38 -11.90 18.11
C ALA A 22 24.48 -12.81 16.87
N ALA A 23 23.35 -13.24 16.31
CA ALA A 23 23.32 -14.07 15.09
C ALA A 23 23.88 -13.33 13.86
N LEU A 24 23.64 -12.03 13.72
CA LEU A 24 24.20 -11.22 12.64
C LEU A 24 25.73 -11.02 12.76
N ALA A 25 26.29 -11.07 13.97
CA ALA A 25 27.71 -10.88 14.23
C ALA A 25 28.53 -12.18 14.20
N ASP A 26 27.89 -13.32 14.43
CA ASP A 26 28.54 -14.64 14.45
C ASP A 26 28.99 -15.06 13.04
N ALA A 27 30.24 -15.49 12.91
CA ALA A 27 30.88 -15.82 11.64
C ALA A 27 30.51 -17.20 11.09
N ALA A 28 29.82 -18.04 11.88
CA ALA A 28 29.31 -19.34 11.44
C ALA A 28 28.23 -19.19 10.34
N TRP A 29 27.51 -18.07 10.32
CA TRP A 29 26.37 -17.84 9.44
C TRP A 29 26.77 -17.04 8.19
N THR A 30 26.51 -17.60 7.01
CA THR A 30 26.78 -16.92 5.72
C THR A 30 25.52 -16.73 4.87
N VAL A 31 24.40 -17.35 5.25
CA VAL A 31 23.09 -17.21 4.62
C VAL A 31 22.08 -16.73 5.65
N LEU A 32 21.26 -15.75 5.25
CA LEU A 32 20.14 -15.24 6.05
C LEU A 32 18.83 -15.32 5.27
N TRP A 33 17.88 -16.09 5.78
CA TRP A 33 16.48 -16.02 5.37
C TRP A 33 15.64 -15.43 6.49
N ALA A 34 14.78 -14.44 6.22
CA ALA A 34 13.85 -13.95 7.23
C ALA A 34 12.49 -13.56 6.63
N SER A 35 11.42 -13.77 7.38
CA SER A 35 10.07 -13.38 7.02
C SER A 35 9.43 -12.61 8.17
N VAL A 36 8.98 -11.39 7.89
CA VAL A 36 8.49 -10.48 8.92
C VAL A 36 7.27 -9.72 8.45
N ALA A 37 6.16 -9.84 9.19
CA ALA A 37 4.91 -9.21 8.83
C ALA A 37 5.03 -7.68 8.74
N TYR A 38 5.60 -7.06 9.77
CA TYR A 38 5.63 -5.60 9.93
C TYR A 38 7.06 -5.08 10.10
N VAL A 39 7.40 -4.05 9.32
CA VAL A 39 8.75 -3.47 9.26
C VAL A 39 8.69 -1.95 9.37
N LYS A 40 9.31 -1.39 10.40
CA LYS A 40 9.41 0.07 10.59
C LYS A 40 10.88 0.51 10.61
N LEU A 41 11.17 1.72 10.16
CA LEU A 41 12.50 2.33 10.18
C LEU A 41 13.03 2.40 11.61
N SER A 42 12.12 2.64 12.57
CA SER A 42 12.39 2.52 14.00
C SER A 42 12.94 1.15 14.43
N GLY A 43 12.63 0.05 13.73
CA GLY A 43 13.26 -1.26 13.91
C GLY A 43 14.51 -1.43 13.05
N VAL A 44 14.41 -1.19 11.74
CA VAL A 44 15.47 -1.44 10.74
C VAL A 44 16.77 -0.71 11.07
N LYS A 45 16.70 0.51 11.62
CA LYS A 45 17.89 1.28 12.03
C LYS A 45 18.82 0.51 12.98
N HIS A 46 18.27 -0.37 13.83
CA HIS A 46 19.05 -1.14 14.81
C HIS A 46 19.85 -2.29 14.19
N LEU A 47 19.29 -2.94 13.16
CA LEU A 47 19.93 -4.05 12.45
C LEU A 47 20.75 -3.58 11.23
N SER A 48 20.59 -2.32 10.82
CA SER A 48 21.15 -1.82 9.56
C SER A 48 22.65 -2.00 9.41
N GLY A 49 23.46 -1.51 10.37
CA GLY A 49 24.91 -1.72 10.38
C GLY A 49 25.27 -3.21 10.40
N PRO A 50 24.78 -3.98 11.38
CA PRO A 50 24.94 -5.44 11.45
C PRO A 50 24.58 -6.22 10.18
N LEU A 51 23.57 -5.78 9.40
CA LEU A 51 23.20 -6.41 8.12
C LEU A 51 24.18 -6.06 6.98
N GLN A 52 24.85 -4.92 7.01
CA GLN A 52 25.97 -4.64 6.10
C GLN A 52 27.22 -5.42 6.54
N ASP A 53 27.50 -5.46 7.84
CA ASP A 53 28.61 -6.23 8.41
C ASP A 53 28.46 -7.73 8.05
N PHE A 54 27.22 -8.26 8.13
CA PHE A 54 26.85 -9.60 7.68
C PHE A 54 27.18 -9.81 6.19
N GLY A 55 26.82 -8.84 5.34
CA GLY A 55 27.03 -8.86 3.88
C GLY A 55 28.49 -9.07 3.46
N ASN A 56 29.46 -8.55 4.22
CA ASN A 56 30.89 -8.71 3.93
C ASN A 56 31.40 -10.17 3.91
N ARG A 57 30.62 -11.10 4.49
CA ARG A 57 30.91 -12.55 4.54
C ARG A 57 29.73 -13.40 4.07
N ALA A 58 28.66 -12.77 3.55
CA ALA A 58 27.50 -13.49 3.08
C ALA A 58 27.88 -14.29 1.83
N THR A 59 27.55 -15.58 1.81
CA THR A 59 27.82 -16.48 0.70
C THR A 59 26.62 -17.41 0.52
N GLY A 60 25.88 -17.21 -0.57
CA GLY A 60 24.66 -17.94 -0.89
C GLY A 60 23.42 -17.04 -1.00
N ASP A 61 22.29 -17.67 -1.34
CA ASP A 61 20.97 -17.05 -1.55
C ASP A 61 20.39 -16.55 -0.21
N SER A 62 20.64 -15.29 0.15
CA SER A 62 20.02 -14.64 1.30
C SER A 62 18.80 -13.82 0.88
N LYS A 63 17.68 -13.97 1.59
CA LYS A 63 16.38 -13.45 1.18
C LYS A 63 15.51 -13.02 2.36
N LEU A 64 14.97 -11.80 2.27
CA LEU A 64 13.97 -11.30 3.22
C LEU A 64 12.59 -11.24 2.57
N VAL A 65 11.54 -11.62 3.30
CA VAL A 65 10.13 -11.51 2.88
C VAL A 65 9.38 -10.61 3.84
N VAL A 66 8.73 -9.58 3.32
CA VAL A 66 8.09 -8.51 4.09
C VAL A 66 6.58 -8.46 3.82
N GLY A 67 5.79 -8.47 4.90
CA GLY A 67 4.37 -8.13 4.81
C GLY A 67 4.17 -6.63 4.65
N ILE A 68 3.11 -6.22 3.96
CA ILE A 68 2.68 -4.81 3.87
C ILE A 68 1.24 -4.59 4.39
N ASP A 69 0.58 -5.68 4.82
CA ASP A 69 -0.77 -5.66 5.36
C ASP A 69 -0.95 -4.70 6.55
N GLN A 70 -2.18 -4.22 6.70
CA GLN A 70 -2.62 -3.35 7.80
C GLN A 70 -1.78 -2.06 7.97
N GLN A 71 -1.01 -1.66 6.94
CA GLN A 71 0.01 -0.58 7.00
C GLN A 71 1.04 -0.80 8.13
N GLY A 72 1.30 -2.07 8.45
CA GLY A 72 2.28 -2.46 9.47
C GLY A 72 3.73 -2.25 9.02
N SER A 73 3.99 -2.15 7.72
CA SER A 73 5.30 -1.78 7.14
C SER A 73 5.36 -0.34 6.64
N SER A 74 6.54 0.26 6.50
CA SER A 74 6.74 1.63 6.00
C SER A 74 7.74 1.69 4.86
N LEU A 75 7.55 2.64 3.94
CA LEU A 75 8.42 2.84 2.78
C LEU A 75 9.89 2.93 3.18
N GLU A 76 10.20 3.78 4.16
CA GLU A 76 11.58 4.06 4.58
C GLU A 76 12.26 2.83 5.19
N ALA A 77 11.50 1.86 5.70
CA ALA A 77 12.01 0.61 6.25
C ALA A 77 12.36 -0.39 5.15
N VAL A 78 11.47 -0.53 4.16
CA VAL A 78 11.63 -1.45 3.03
C VAL A 78 12.71 -0.94 2.08
N GLU A 79 12.74 0.36 1.75
CA GLU A 79 13.83 1.00 1.01
C GLU A 79 15.20 0.71 1.66
N GLU A 80 15.28 0.81 2.98
CA GLU A 80 16.52 0.69 3.71
C GLU A 80 17.00 -0.77 3.79
N LEU A 81 16.08 -1.73 3.92
CA LEU A 81 16.40 -3.15 3.76
C LEU A 81 16.83 -3.48 2.33
N PHE A 82 16.11 -2.98 1.32
CA PHE A 82 16.44 -3.20 -0.10
C PHE A 82 17.87 -2.74 -0.40
N LEU A 83 18.21 -1.50 -0.05
CA LEU A 83 19.55 -0.95 -0.29
C LEU A 83 20.66 -1.68 0.45
N ILE A 84 20.38 -2.25 1.63
CA ILE A 84 21.35 -3.06 2.35
C ILE A 84 21.56 -4.39 1.63
N LEU A 85 20.48 -5.12 1.33
CA LEU A 85 20.55 -6.47 0.75
C LEU A 85 21.14 -6.44 -0.67
N ASP A 86 20.64 -5.54 -1.52
CA ASP A 86 21.10 -5.35 -2.90
C ASP A 86 22.61 -5.06 -2.97
N SER A 87 23.16 -4.31 -2.00
CA SER A 87 24.58 -3.95 -1.95
C SER A 87 25.55 -5.14 -1.82
N TRP A 88 25.07 -6.32 -1.44
CA TRP A 88 25.85 -7.57 -1.35
C TRP A 88 25.17 -8.77 -2.02
N GLY A 89 24.14 -8.53 -2.85
CA GLY A 89 23.47 -9.55 -3.66
C GLY A 89 22.41 -10.38 -2.92
N GLY A 90 21.93 -9.92 -1.76
CA GLY A 90 20.75 -10.47 -1.11
C GLY A 90 19.46 -9.94 -1.74
N GLU A 91 18.39 -10.73 -1.72
CA GLU A 91 17.10 -10.37 -2.30
C GLU A 91 16.08 -9.93 -1.24
N LEU A 92 15.20 -8.99 -1.59
CA LEU A 92 14.05 -8.59 -0.79
C LEU A 92 12.77 -8.89 -1.57
N PHE A 93 11.77 -9.44 -0.88
CA PHE A 93 10.45 -9.76 -1.41
C PHE A 93 9.37 -9.14 -0.53
N ILE A 94 8.23 -8.84 -1.14
CA ILE A 94 7.01 -8.42 -0.47
C ILE A 94 5.93 -9.43 -0.75
N LEU A 95 5.27 -9.90 0.31
CA LEU A 95 4.15 -10.84 0.23
C LEU A 95 2.89 -10.19 0.79
N ARG A 96 1.84 -10.15 -0.02
CA ARG A 96 0.49 -9.77 0.40
C ARG A 96 -0.55 -10.53 -0.42
N ASN A 97 -1.47 -11.19 0.26
CA ASN A 97 -2.59 -11.87 -0.38
C ASN A 97 -3.86 -10.99 -0.33
N PRO A 98 -4.29 -10.35 -1.44
CA PRO A 98 -5.48 -9.51 -1.48
C PRO A 98 -6.80 -10.30 -1.57
N SER A 99 -6.75 -11.64 -1.66
CA SER A 99 -7.95 -12.47 -1.85
C SER A 99 -8.84 -12.52 -0.60
N GLY A 100 -10.16 -12.49 -0.78
CA GLY A 100 -11.13 -12.55 0.32
C GLY A 100 -11.41 -11.21 1.01
N SER A 101 -12.40 -11.22 1.92
CA SER A 101 -12.83 -10.05 2.69
C SER A 101 -13.30 -10.49 4.10
N PRO A 102 -12.50 -10.28 5.16
CA PRO A 102 -11.16 -9.69 5.15
C PRO A 102 -10.14 -10.59 4.43
N SER A 103 -9.15 -9.97 3.80
CA SER A 103 -8.03 -10.69 3.17
C SER A 103 -7.08 -11.25 4.25
N PRO A 104 -6.46 -12.43 4.04
CA PRO A 104 -5.58 -13.04 5.03
C PRO A 104 -4.27 -12.25 5.13
N THR A 105 -3.92 -11.83 6.34
CA THR A 105 -2.70 -11.09 6.63
C THR A 105 -1.47 -12.00 6.61
N PHE A 106 -0.44 -11.64 5.84
CA PHE A 106 0.87 -12.29 5.93
C PHE A 106 1.53 -11.93 7.27
N HIS A 107 1.46 -12.85 8.24
CA HIS A 107 1.80 -12.55 9.64
C HIS A 107 3.02 -13.29 10.28
N PRO A 108 4.00 -13.88 9.56
CA PRO A 108 5.14 -14.54 10.20
C PRO A 108 6.06 -13.53 10.93
N LYS A 109 6.87 -14.04 11.85
CA LYS A 109 8.09 -13.41 12.38
C LYS A 109 9.11 -14.53 12.59
N LEU A 110 9.93 -14.78 11.57
CA LEU A 110 10.87 -15.89 11.52
C LEU A 110 12.19 -15.40 10.92
N TRP A 111 13.29 -15.80 11.53
CA TRP A 111 14.65 -15.57 11.06
C TRP A 111 15.38 -16.90 11.06
N TYR A 112 16.16 -17.15 10.04
CA TYR A 112 16.83 -18.41 9.80
C TYR A 112 18.24 -18.12 9.28
N PHE A 113 19.23 -18.49 10.08
CA PHE A 113 20.65 -18.31 9.79
C PHE A 113 21.26 -19.67 9.52
N THR A 114 22.09 -19.80 8.48
CA THR A 114 22.77 -21.05 8.13
C THR A 114 24.07 -20.74 7.37
N ASP A 115 24.90 -21.74 7.11
CA ASP A 115 26.03 -21.66 6.20
C ASP A 115 25.63 -22.05 4.77
N ALA A 116 26.47 -21.74 3.79
CA ALA A 116 26.20 -22.05 2.37
C ALA A 116 25.98 -23.55 2.10
N ALA A 117 26.49 -24.44 2.96
CA ALA A 117 26.33 -25.89 2.84
C ALA A 117 25.10 -26.44 3.60
N MET A 118 24.36 -25.59 4.32
CA MET A 118 23.25 -25.97 5.21
C MET A 118 23.63 -27.07 6.21
N SER A 119 24.86 -27.04 6.70
CA SER A 119 25.44 -28.04 7.63
C SER A 119 24.97 -27.85 9.07
N HIS A 120 24.47 -26.66 9.40
CA HIS A 120 23.87 -26.29 10.68
C HIS A 120 23.00 -25.04 10.49
N ALA A 121 21.99 -24.85 11.34
CA ALA A 121 21.15 -23.65 11.27
C ALA A 121 20.69 -23.14 12.64
N LEU A 122 20.32 -21.86 12.69
CA LEU A 122 19.69 -21.21 13.82
C LEU A 122 18.33 -20.64 13.36
N LEU A 123 17.25 -21.26 13.84
CA LEU A 123 15.88 -20.83 13.62
C LEU A 123 15.39 -19.99 14.80
N ILE A 124 15.01 -18.74 14.55
CA ILE A 124 14.43 -17.83 15.54
C ILE A 124 13.00 -17.50 15.11
N ALA A 125 11.99 -17.92 15.86
CA ALA A 125 10.58 -17.67 15.56
C ALA A 125 9.82 -17.15 16.78
N GLY A 126 8.87 -16.24 16.59
CA GLY A 126 8.14 -15.65 17.71
C GLY A 126 7.09 -14.62 17.33
N SER A 127 6.85 -13.67 18.25
CA SER A 127 5.84 -12.61 18.10
C SER A 127 6.42 -11.26 17.65
N GLY A 128 7.70 -10.99 17.93
CA GLY A 128 8.37 -9.72 17.66
C GLY A 128 8.59 -9.41 16.18
N ASN A 129 7.94 -8.35 15.69
CA ASN A 129 8.14 -7.78 14.35
C ASN A 129 9.41 -6.88 14.29
N LEU A 130 9.88 -6.55 13.08
CA LEU A 130 11.05 -5.67 12.86
C LEU A 130 10.70 -4.19 13.08
N THR A 131 10.48 -3.88 14.36
CA THR A 131 10.07 -2.57 14.90
C THR A 131 10.77 -2.36 16.24
N GLU A 132 10.97 -1.12 16.69
CA GLU A 132 11.58 -0.86 18.00
C GLU A 132 10.77 -1.47 19.17
N GLY A 133 9.45 -1.57 18.99
CA GLY A 133 8.55 -2.35 19.82
C GLY A 133 8.97 -3.82 19.89
N GLY A 134 8.84 -4.53 18.78
CA GLY A 134 9.08 -5.97 18.70
C GLY A 134 10.52 -6.40 19.00
N LEU A 135 11.53 -5.56 18.73
CA LEU A 135 12.93 -5.88 19.02
C LEU A 135 13.33 -5.72 20.50
N TYR A 136 12.67 -4.83 21.26
CA TYR A 136 13.19 -4.43 22.60
C TYR A 136 12.13 -4.14 23.68
N THR A 137 11.01 -3.50 23.33
CA THR A 137 10.17 -2.79 24.33
C THR A 137 8.75 -3.35 24.52
N ASN A 138 8.23 -4.07 23.53
CA ASN A 138 6.97 -4.79 23.63
C ASN A 138 7.10 -6.04 24.53
N TYR A 139 5.95 -6.51 25.03
CA TYR A 139 5.80 -7.85 25.56
C TYR A 139 5.78 -8.85 24.40
N GLU A 140 6.89 -9.56 24.19
CA GLU A 140 7.08 -10.53 23.10
C GLU A 140 7.65 -11.84 23.67
N VAL A 141 7.29 -12.94 23.00
CA VAL A 141 7.83 -14.29 23.23
C VAL A 141 8.26 -14.92 21.91
N GLY A 142 9.33 -15.70 21.95
CA GLY A 142 9.82 -16.50 20.84
C GLY A 142 10.81 -17.56 21.29
N SER A 143 11.35 -18.31 20.34
CA SER A 143 12.35 -19.36 20.58
C SER A 143 13.46 -19.22 19.55
N ALA A 144 14.71 -19.32 20.02
CA ALA A 144 15.88 -19.55 19.20
C ALA A 144 16.25 -21.04 19.29
N ILE A 145 16.37 -21.74 18.17
CA ILE A 145 16.56 -23.19 18.08
C ILE A 145 17.73 -23.48 17.14
N THR A 146 18.76 -24.14 17.66
CA THR A 146 19.88 -24.64 16.85
C THR A 146 19.52 -26.00 16.27
N LEU A 147 19.57 -26.12 14.95
CA LEU A 147 19.21 -27.28 14.14
C LEU A 147 20.47 -27.93 13.57
N ASP A 148 20.51 -29.26 13.62
CA ASP A 148 21.62 -30.09 13.16
C ASP A 148 21.08 -31.15 12.19
N PRO A 149 21.39 -31.07 10.88
CA PRO A 149 20.81 -31.93 9.85
C PRO A 149 21.19 -33.41 9.98
N SER A 150 22.14 -33.78 10.86
CA SER A 150 22.37 -35.19 11.19
C SER A 150 21.22 -35.81 12.00
N LYS A 151 20.34 -34.99 12.60
CA LYS A 151 19.15 -35.42 13.33
C LYS A 151 17.92 -35.37 12.42
N PRO A 152 17.18 -36.49 12.22
CA PRO A 152 16.05 -36.53 11.27
C PRO A 152 14.97 -35.46 11.49
N ASN A 153 14.64 -35.12 12.74
CA ASN A 153 13.65 -34.09 13.04
C ASN A 153 14.14 -32.68 12.72
N ASP A 154 15.41 -32.37 12.98
CA ASP A 154 15.99 -31.06 12.66
C ASP A 154 16.09 -30.91 11.14
N ALA A 155 16.51 -31.96 10.43
CA ALA A 155 16.54 -32.00 8.97
C ALA A 155 15.16 -31.78 8.33
N ALA A 156 14.09 -32.35 8.91
CA ALA A 156 12.72 -32.12 8.46
C ALA A 156 12.31 -30.65 8.65
N VAL A 157 12.62 -30.02 9.80
CA VAL A 157 12.36 -28.59 10.03
C VAL A 157 13.14 -27.71 9.06
N MET A 158 14.40 -28.03 8.76
CA MET A 158 15.21 -27.30 7.76
C MET A 158 14.61 -27.43 6.35
N ALA A 159 14.07 -28.59 5.99
CA ALA A 159 13.36 -28.81 4.73
C ALA A 159 12.05 -28.01 4.65
N ASP A 160 11.25 -27.99 5.72
CA ASP A 160 10.00 -27.20 5.79
C ASP A 160 10.27 -25.71 5.66
N VAL A 161 11.31 -25.19 6.33
CA VAL A 161 11.74 -23.79 6.19
C VAL A 161 12.17 -23.50 4.75
N THR A 162 12.94 -24.40 4.14
CA THR A 162 13.39 -24.27 2.73
C THR A 162 12.22 -24.23 1.76
N ALA A 163 11.24 -25.13 1.91
CA ALA A 163 10.03 -25.15 1.10
C ALA A 163 9.20 -23.88 1.29
N THR A 164 9.04 -23.42 2.54
CA THR A 164 8.32 -22.19 2.89
C THR A 164 8.93 -20.96 2.20
N PHE A 165 10.26 -20.79 2.25
CA PHE A 165 10.91 -19.68 1.55
C PHE A 165 10.86 -19.84 0.03
N ALA A 166 10.98 -21.06 -0.51
CA ALA A 166 10.85 -21.30 -1.95
C ALA A 166 9.45 -20.92 -2.48
N GLU A 167 8.39 -21.11 -1.68
CA GLU A 167 7.05 -20.60 -1.99
C GLU A 167 6.99 -19.06 -1.88
N TRP A 168 7.40 -18.51 -0.74
CA TRP A 168 7.25 -17.08 -0.43
C TRP A 168 8.18 -16.13 -1.21
N THR A 169 9.16 -16.66 -1.94
CA THR A 169 9.98 -15.90 -2.89
C THR A 169 9.75 -16.27 -4.35
N ARG A 170 8.71 -17.05 -4.68
CA ARG A 170 8.41 -17.42 -6.07
C ARG A 170 7.78 -16.23 -6.82
N PRO A 171 8.47 -15.56 -7.76
CA PRO A 171 7.99 -14.31 -8.37
C PRO A 171 6.92 -14.52 -9.46
N LEU A 172 6.45 -15.75 -9.65
CA LEU A 172 5.41 -16.12 -10.62
C LEU A 172 3.99 -16.05 -10.01
N GLU A 173 3.88 -15.80 -8.71
CA GLU A 173 2.60 -15.73 -8.00
C GLU A 173 2.13 -14.29 -7.81
N PRO A 174 0.84 -13.96 -8.05
CA PRO A 174 0.33 -12.57 -8.04
C PRO A 174 0.30 -11.90 -6.66
N HIS A 175 0.75 -12.60 -5.63
CA HIS A 175 0.81 -12.15 -4.23
C HIS A 175 2.25 -12.03 -3.69
N VAL A 176 3.27 -12.30 -4.51
CA VAL A 176 4.70 -12.16 -4.20
C VAL A 176 5.34 -11.21 -5.21
N LEU A 177 6.00 -10.15 -4.72
CA LEU A 177 6.76 -9.21 -5.54
C LEU A 177 8.22 -9.21 -5.09
N ARG A 178 9.17 -9.44 -6.00
CA ARG A 178 10.57 -9.12 -5.71
C ARG A 178 10.72 -7.60 -5.71
N VAL A 179 11.40 -7.06 -4.70
CA VAL A 179 11.58 -5.63 -4.55
C VAL A 179 12.74 -5.15 -5.42
N ASP A 180 12.43 -4.18 -6.27
CA ASP A 180 13.36 -3.33 -7.00
C ASP A 180 12.87 -1.87 -6.93
N VAL A 181 13.62 -0.93 -7.53
CA VAL A 181 13.26 0.50 -7.52
C VAL A 181 11.88 0.77 -8.15
N PRO A 182 11.51 0.19 -9.33
CA PRO A 182 10.14 0.27 -9.86
C PRO A 182 9.06 -0.26 -8.92
N THR A 183 9.32 -1.36 -8.21
CA THR A 183 8.37 -1.98 -7.28
C THR A 183 8.18 -1.12 -6.03
N LEU A 184 9.25 -0.54 -5.48
CA LEU A 184 9.16 0.42 -4.37
C LEU A 184 8.33 1.66 -4.76
N GLN A 185 8.60 2.24 -5.94
CA GLN A 185 7.81 3.34 -6.48
C GLN A 185 6.34 2.94 -6.67
N THR A 186 6.06 1.78 -7.27
CA THR A 186 4.71 1.22 -7.48
C THR A 186 3.95 1.02 -6.16
N LEU A 187 4.61 0.51 -5.12
CA LEU A 187 3.99 0.27 -3.80
C LEU A 187 3.82 1.56 -3.01
N HIS A 188 4.72 2.52 -3.16
CA HIS A 188 4.55 3.86 -2.63
C HIS A 188 3.38 4.60 -3.28
N ASP A 189 3.40 4.66 -4.62
CA ASP A 189 2.41 5.37 -5.42
C ASP A 189 1.03 4.74 -5.29
N SER A 190 0.94 3.41 -5.14
CA SER A 190 -0.32 2.68 -4.84
C SER A 190 -0.82 2.87 -3.40
N GLY A 191 -0.06 3.52 -2.52
CA GLY A 191 -0.43 3.76 -1.12
C GLY A 191 -0.44 2.50 -0.24
N GLU A 192 -0.09 1.35 -0.80
CA GLU A 192 0.06 0.06 -0.11
C GLU A 192 1.31 0.06 0.79
N LEU A 193 2.34 0.86 0.45
CA LEU A 193 3.54 1.09 1.25
C LEU A 193 3.75 2.59 1.56
N PRO A 194 3.00 3.15 2.53
CA PRO A 194 3.09 4.57 2.87
C PRO A 194 4.32 4.92 3.73
N HIS A 195 4.67 6.21 3.76
CA HIS A 195 5.67 6.77 4.68
C HIS A 195 5.32 6.48 6.15
N GLU A 196 6.31 6.11 6.97
CA GLU A 196 6.15 5.86 8.42
C GLU A 196 5.45 7.02 9.14
N ASP A 197 5.74 8.24 8.66
CA ASP A 197 5.19 9.46 9.20
C ASP A 197 3.69 9.64 8.90
N ALA A 198 3.23 9.17 7.74
CA ALA A 198 1.81 9.11 7.40
C ALA A 198 1.08 8.08 8.27
N ILE A 199 1.68 6.90 8.46
CA ILE A 199 1.15 5.82 9.31
C ILE A 199 1.03 6.29 10.77
N ARG A 200 2.06 6.98 11.27
CA ARG A 200 2.11 7.59 12.60
C ARG A 200 1.00 8.64 12.78
N ARG A 201 0.78 9.51 11.78
CA ARG A 201 -0.32 10.48 11.78
C ARG A 201 -1.69 9.78 11.78
N ALA A 202 -1.90 8.80 10.89
CA ALA A 202 -3.14 8.04 10.81
C ALA A 202 -3.47 7.31 12.12
N THR A 203 -2.48 6.64 12.73
CA THR A 203 -2.64 5.95 14.02
C THR A 203 -2.94 6.92 15.15
N LYS A 204 -2.30 8.10 15.19
CA LYS A 204 -2.60 9.14 16.17
C LYS A 204 -4.03 9.65 16.02
N ILE A 205 -4.47 9.94 14.79
CA ILE A 205 -5.84 10.36 14.48
C ILE A 205 -6.85 9.29 14.91
N ALA A 206 -6.61 8.01 14.58
CA ALA A 206 -7.46 6.90 14.98
C ALA A 206 -7.56 6.75 16.51
N ARG A 207 -6.44 6.86 17.24
CA ARG A 207 -6.42 6.85 18.72
C ARG A 207 -7.18 8.04 19.32
N SER A 208 -6.96 9.26 18.83
CA SER A 208 -7.68 10.46 19.27
C SER A 208 -9.18 10.39 18.94
N ALA A 209 -9.54 9.82 17.79
CA ALA A 209 -10.93 9.56 17.43
C ALA A 209 -11.56 8.55 18.40
N LYS A 210 -10.89 7.41 18.69
CA LYS A 210 -11.33 6.39 19.67
C LYS A 210 -11.55 6.99 21.06
N ALA A 211 -10.62 7.81 21.55
CA ALA A 211 -10.75 8.53 22.82
C ALA A 211 -11.95 9.49 22.81
N ARG A 212 -12.19 10.21 21.71
CA ARG A 212 -13.38 11.07 21.51
C ARG A 212 -14.69 10.28 21.28
N MET A 213 -14.66 8.96 21.08
CA MET A 213 -15.89 8.13 21.03
C MET A 213 -16.42 7.82 22.42
N ALA A 214 -15.52 7.62 23.40
CA ALA A 214 -15.83 7.31 24.79
C ALA A 214 -16.22 8.56 25.60
N GLY A 215 -17.03 9.44 25.01
CA GLY A 215 -17.17 10.84 25.44
C GLY A 215 -18.00 11.08 26.71
N ASN A 216 -17.65 12.18 27.40
CA ASN A 216 -18.38 12.99 28.40
C ASN A 216 -19.10 12.35 29.60
N GLY A 217 -19.44 11.06 29.60
CA GLY A 217 -19.34 10.28 30.81
C GLY A 217 -17.86 10.19 31.10
N GLY A 218 -17.36 11.03 32.02
CA GLY A 218 -15.93 11.19 32.22
C GLY A 218 -15.29 9.83 32.38
N THR A 219 -14.41 9.46 31.43
CA THR A 219 -13.40 8.46 31.72
C THR A 219 -12.54 9.06 32.83
N LYS A 220 -12.96 8.80 34.07
CA LYS A 220 -12.02 8.21 35.03
C LYS A 220 -11.24 7.24 34.20
N SER A 221 -9.98 7.59 33.95
CA SER A 221 -9.04 6.66 33.36
C SER A 221 -9.22 5.35 34.12
N VAL A 222 -8.89 4.24 33.48
CA VAL A 222 -8.74 2.98 34.22
C VAL A 222 -7.46 3.00 35.08
N SER A 223 -7.07 4.20 35.55
CA SER A 223 -6.06 4.55 36.54
C SER A 223 -6.43 3.88 37.86
N GLY A 224 -6.00 2.63 37.97
CA GLY A 224 -6.33 1.74 39.08
C GLY A 224 -6.37 0.26 38.69
N LEU A 225 -6.89 -0.13 37.51
CA LEU A 225 -6.96 -1.56 37.16
C LEU A 225 -5.62 -2.12 36.66
N PHE A 226 -4.79 -1.29 36.00
CA PHE A 226 -3.48 -1.70 35.53
C PHE A 226 -2.44 -0.64 35.90
N SER A 227 -1.45 -1.02 36.71
CA SER A 227 -0.23 -0.25 36.93
C SER A 227 0.77 -0.53 35.82
N GLY A 228 1.35 0.52 35.24
CA GLY A 228 2.44 0.37 34.29
C GLY A 228 3.74 0.02 35.01
N THR A 229 4.45 -1.01 34.55
CA THR A 229 5.86 -1.23 34.92
C THR A 229 6.75 -0.54 33.88
N PRO A 230 7.79 0.21 34.29
CA PRO A 230 8.75 0.78 33.35
C PRO A 230 9.45 -0.33 32.57
N THR A 231 9.45 -0.25 31.24
CA THR A 231 10.30 -1.09 30.38
C THR A 231 11.61 -0.37 30.09
N PRO A 232 12.74 -1.11 29.95
CA PRO A 232 13.99 -0.52 29.46
C PRO A 232 13.80 0.16 28.11
N ALA A 233 14.47 1.29 27.89
CA ALA A 233 14.51 1.92 26.58
C ALA A 233 15.26 1.03 25.58
N ALA A 234 14.89 1.11 24.30
CA ALA A 234 15.68 0.47 23.25
C ALA A 234 17.12 1.02 23.23
N PRO A 235 18.14 0.19 22.92
CA PRO A 235 19.52 0.63 22.84
C PRO A 235 19.71 1.68 21.74
N THR A 236 20.80 2.44 21.78
CA THR A 236 21.14 3.34 20.67
C THR A 236 21.57 2.51 19.46
N PRO A 237 21.01 2.73 18.25
CA PRO A 237 21.42 2.02 17.04
C PRO A 237 22.93 2.17 16.79
N ARG A 238 23.59 1.09 16.34
CA ARG A 238 24.98 1.17 15.89
C ARG A 238 25.09 2.10 14.67
N LYS A 239 26.21 2.82 14.56
CA LYS A 239 26.52 3.56 13.33
C LYS A 239 26.61 2.60 12.15
N ARG A 240 26.02 2.99 11.02
CA ARG A 240 26.05 2.27 9.74
C ARG A 240 27.05 2.96 8.80
N ALA A 241 27.65 2.20 7.88
CA ALA A 241 28.43 2.75 6.77
C ALA A 241 27.55 3.56 5.79
N THR A 242 28.16 4.35 4.91
CA THR A 242 27.39 5.14 3.95
C THR A 242 26.76 4.22 2.90
N LEU A 243 25.44 4.01 3.00
CA LEU A 243 24.68 3.35 1.92
C LEU A 243 24.76 4.17 0.62
N PRO A 244 24.59 3.52 -0.56
CA PRO A 244 24.31 4.26 -1.78
C PRO A 244 23.14 5.23 -1.57
N ALA A 245 23.15 6.34 -2.32
CA ALA A 245 22.09 7.33 -2.24
C ALA A 245 20.73 6.64 -2.45
N ARG A 246 19.74 6.97 -1.59
CA ARG A 246 18.40 6.39 -1.73
C ARG A 246 17.91 6.59 -3.17
N PRO A 247 17.20 5.61 -3.77
CA PRO A 247 16.60 5.79 -5.07
C PRO A 247 15.77 7.07 -5.01
N VAL A 248 15.91 7.94 -6.00
CA VAL A 248 15.08 9.14 -6.07
C VAL A 248 13.68 8.69 -6.48
N ILE A 249 12.92 8.23 -5.48
CA ILE A 249 11.47 8.07 -5.58
C ILE A 249 10.96 9.45 -5.93
N ARG A 250 10.59 9.62 -7.20
CA ARG A 250 10.24 10.94 -7.71
C ARG A 250 8.91 11.29 -7.08
N LYS A 251 8.84 12.46 -6.42
CA LYS A 251 7.55 13.12 -6.28
C LYS A 251 6.92 13.20 -7.68
N PRO A 252 5.62 12.92 -7.85
CA PRO A 252 4.99 12.91 -9.15
C PRO A 252 5.31 14.21 -9.89
N LEU A 253 5.97 14.07 -11.03
CA LEU A 253 6.47 15.20 -11.79
C LEU A 253 5.28 15.92 -12.42
N VAL A 254 4.91 17.08 -11.87
CA VAL A 254 4.02 18.01 -12.56
C VAL A 254 4.74 18.44 -13.83
N ALA A 255 4.38 17.85 -14.96
CA ALA A 255 5.05 18.06 -16.23
C ALA A 255 4.78 19.48 -16.73
N ALA A 256 5.75 20.38 -16.52
CA ALA A 256 5.77 21.68 -17.16
C ALA A 256 5.91 21.49 -18.68
N SER A 257 4.85 21.79 -19.43
CA SER A 257 4.82 21.62 -20.87
C SER A 257 5.59 22.72 -21.58
N SER A 258 6.43 22.33 -22.54
CA SER A 258 6.86 23.18 -23.66
C SER A 258 7.06 22.29 -24.89
N PRO A 259 6.51 22.66 -26.05
CA PRO A 259 6.45 21.77 -27.20
C PRO A 259 7.75 21.82 -28.02
N ALA A 260 8.17 20.66 -28.53
CA ALA A 260 9.10 20.54 -29.63
C ALA A 260 8.45 19.74 -30.79
N PRO A 261 8.79 19.99 -32.08
CA PRO A 261 7.95 19.54 -33.19
C PRO A 261 8.14 18.07 -33.57
N LEU A 262 7.09 17.48 -34.15
CA LEU A 262 7.03 16.11 -34.64
C LEU A 262 7.74 15.91 -36.00
N THR A 263 8.38 14.76 -36.19
CA THR A 263 8.74 14.19 -37.51
C THR A 263 8.47 12.68 -37.57
N PRO A 264 8.27 12.08 -38.78
CA PRO A 264 7.55 10.80 -38.91
C PRO A 264 8.43 9.52 -38.95
N ILE A 265 7.75 8.37 -38.82
CA ILE A 265 8.30 7.01 -38.65
C ILE A 265 8.57 6.28 -39.99
N ALA A 266 9.60 5.43 -40.03
CA ALA A 266 9.75 4.29 -40.96
C ALA A 266 10.50 3.11 -40.26
N PRO A 267 10.39 1.82 -40.71
CA PRO A 267 10.23 0.72 -39.74
C PRO A 267 11.26 -0.45 -39.72
N ALA A 268 11.39 -1.07 -38.53
CA ALA A 268 11.59 -2.51 -38.21
C ALA A 268 12.90 -3.24 -38.64
N PRO A 269 13.22 -4.45 -38.10
CA PRO A 269 13.15 -4.99 -36.72
C PRO A 269 14.59 -5.53 -36.32
N PRO A 270 14.89 -6.64 -35.58
CA PRO A 270 14.11 -7.52 -34.67
C PRO A 270 14.82 -7.98 -33.35
N VAL A 271 14.12 -8.83 -32.57
CA VAL A 271 14.50 -9.79 -31.48
C VAL A 271 15.45 -9.41 -30.32
N ALA A 272 14.90 -9.33 -29.09
CA ALA A 272 15.48 -9.95 -27.88
C ALA A 272 14.47 -10.07 -26.71
N ALA A 273 14.42 -11.26 -26.08
CA ALA A 273 13.87 -11.61 -24.75
C ALA A 273 12.37 -11.32 -24.40
N PRO A 274 11.71 -12.21 -23.61
CA PRO A 274 10.36 -11.97 -23.12
C PRO A 274 10.39 -10.95 -21.96
N MET A 275 10.04 -9.72 -22.25
CA MET A 275 9.82 -8.71 -21.21
C MET A 275 8.56 -9.10 -20.42
N VAL A 276 8.72 -9.41 -19.12
CA VAL A 276 7.58 -9.58 -18.21
C VAL A 276 6.75 -8.30 -18.29
N ALA A 277 5.46 -8.45 -18.58
CA ALA A 277 4.57 -7.31 -18.73
C ALA A 277 4.53 -6.53 -17.42
N ALA A 278 5.12 -5.33 -17.43
CA ALA A 278 4.84 -4.34 -16.41
C ALA A 278 3.32 -4.13 -16.37
N HIS A 279 2.72 -4.16 -15.19
CA HIS A 279 1.32 -3.81 -15.03
C HIS A 279 1.17 -2.33 -15.39
N SER A 280 0.79 -2.08 -16.64
CA SER A 280 0.58 -0.74 -17.17
C SER A 280 -0.41 0.00 -16.27
N PHE A 281 0.02 1.12 -15.68
CA PHE A 281 -0.86 2.13 -15.06
C PHE A 281 -1.67 2.90 -16.14
N VAL A 282 -2.03 2.22 -17.21
CA VAL A 282 -2.86 2.72 -18.30
C VAL A 282 -4.31 2.38 -17.94
N PRO A 283 -5.24 3.35 -17.96
CA PRO A 283 -6.65 3.08 -17.72
C PRO A 283 -7.16 2.04 -18.74
N LEU A 284 -7.92 1.06 -18.26
CA LEU A 284 -8.45 -0.02 -19.10
C LEU A 284 -9.54 0.51 -20.06
N HIS A 285 -10.20 1.61 -19.67
CA HIS A 285 -11.30 2.22 -20.40
C HIS A 285 -11.06 3.71 -20.61
N ARG A 286 -11.76 4.31 -21.58
CA ARG A 286 -11.69 5.75 -21.84
C ARG A 286 -12.97 6.48 -21.45
N VAL A 287 -14.10 5.79 -21.38
CA VAL A 287 -15.39 6.37 -21.01
C VAL A 287 -16.10 5.53 -19.95
N LEU A 288 -16.53 6.19 -18.87
CA LEU A 288 -17.53 5.67 -17.94
C LEU A 288 -18.89 6.29 -18.27
N ARG A 289 -19.92 5.45 -18.34
CA ARG A 289 -21.32 5.86 -18.51
C ARG A 289 -22.09 5.38 -17.28
N MET A 290 -22.88 6.23 -16.60
CA MET A 290 -23.62 5.83 -15.40
C MET A 290 -24.87 6.67 -15.16
N THR A 291 -25.96 6.05 -14.71
CA THR A 291 -27.15 6.80 -14.24
C THR A 291 -26.92 7.43 -12.87
N MET A 292 -27.31 8.70 -12.74
CA MET A 292 -27.06 9.54 -11.57
C MET A 292 -28.35 9.88 -10.85
N ARG A 293 -28.30 9.97 -9.52
CA ARG A 293 -29.36 10.55 -8.68
C ARG A 293 -28.73 11.59 -7.76
N PRO A 294 -28.77 12.88 -8.13
CA PRO A 294 -28.21 13.96 -7.32
C PRO A 294 -28.80 14.02 -5.90
N ARG A 295 -27.96 14.24 -4.89
CA ARG A 295 -28.45 14.64 -3.55
C ARG A 295 -28.35 16.15 -3.35
N LYS A 296 -29.16 16.67 -2.42
CA LYS A 296 -29.29 18.09 -2.03
C LYS A 296 -28.01 18.81 -1.52
N LYS A 297 -26.80 18.31 -1.79
CA LYS A 297 -25.53 18.78 -1.21
C LYS A 297 -24.33 18.72 -2.18
N THR A 298 -24.49 19.16 -3.44
CA THR A 298 -23.39 19.25 -4.45
C THR A 298 -22.67 17.93 -4.80
N GLU A 299 -23.16 16.79 -4.29
CA GLU A 299 -22.47 15.49 -4.33
C GLU A 299 -23.15 14.51 -5.29
N LEU A 300 -22.34 13.86 -6.12
CA LEU A 300 -22.69 12.75 -6.98
C LEU A 300 -22.02 11.47 -6.47
N TYR A 301 -22.79 10.39 -6.36
CA TYR A 301 -22.36 9.12 -5.77
C TYR A 301 -21.92 8.13 -6.84
N LEU A 302 -20.63 7.83 -6.87
CA LEU A 302 -20.07 6.69 -7.60
C LEU A 302 -20.05 5.46 -6.66
N THR A 303 -20.25 4.27 -7.21
CA THR A 303 -19.99 3.05 -6.41
C THR A 303 -18.49 2.80 -6.37
N LYS A 304 -17.94 2.42 -5.21
CA LYS A 304 -16.52 2.00 -5.12
C LYS A 304 -16.24 0.72 -5.91
N GLY A 305 -17.27 -0.02 -6.35
CA GLY A 305 -17.13 -1.10 -7.32
C GLY A 305 -16.51 -0.62 -8.65
N VAL A 306 -17.02 0.49 -9.19
CA VAL A 306 -16.50 1.12 -10.42
C VAL A 306 -15.05 1.59 -10.22
N LEU A 307 -14.73 2.21 -9.08
CA LEU A 307 -13.35 2.58 -8.73
C LEU A 307 -12.39 1.38 -8.63
N LYS A 308 -12.89 0.21 -8.20
CA LYS A 308 -12.09 -1.03 -8.10
C LYS A 308 -11.89 -1.72 -9.45
N GLN A 309 -12.80 -1.53 -10.41
CA GLN A 309 -12.69 -2.13 -11.74
C GLN A 309 -11.63 -1.43 -12.60
N ASP A 310 -11.53 -0.11 -12.50
CA ASP A 310 -10.49 0.67 -13.19
C ASP A 310 -9.97 1.80 -12.27
N PRO A 311 -9.02 1.49 -11.37
CA PRO A 311 -8.43 2.50 -10.48
C PRO A 311 -7.68 3.58 -11.27
N ALA A 312 -6.95 3.18 -12.31
CA ALA A 312 -6.16 4.08 -13.15
C ALA A 312 -7.04 5.12 -13.87
N PHE A 313 -8.26 4.73 -14.30
CA PHE A 313 -9.23 5.67 -14.85
C PHE A 313 -9.48 6.89 -13.97
N PHE A 314 -9.55 6.74 -12.65
CA PHE A 314 -9.79 7.85 -11.72
C PHE A 314 -8.51 8.56 -11.24
N GLY A 315 -7.33 8.12 -11.69
CA GLY A 315 -6.06 8.52 -11.08
C GLY A 315 -5.94 7.99 -9.65
N ALA A 316 -6.41 6.77 -9.40
CA ALA A 316 -6.28 6.12 -8.11
C ALA A 316 -4.96 5.31 -8.01
N PRO A 317 -4.37 5.21 -6.81
CA PRO A 317 -4.91 5.70 -5.54
C PRO A 317 -4.80 7.22 -5.37
N PHE A 318 -5.46 7.68 -4.34
CA PHE A 318 -5.58 9.08 -4.02
C PHE A 318 -4.48 9.50 -3.03
N THR A 319 -3.55 10.32 -3.52
CA THR A 319 -2.38 10.87 -2.82
C THR A 319 -2.72 11.97 -1.81
N GLY A 320 -3.83 12.68 -2.03
CA GLY A 320 -4.29 13.81 -1.24
C GLY A 320 -5.35 13.49 -0.19
N LEU A 321 -5.69 14.49 0.61
CA LEU A 321 -6.73 14.42 1.63
C LEU A 321 -7.69 15.61 1.52
N THR A 322 -9.00 15.31 1.53
CA THR A 322 -10.06 16.33 1.61
C THR A 322 -9.96 17.13 2.91
N THR A 323 -10.22 18.45 2.84
CA THR A 323 -10.40 19.30 4.03
C THR A 323 -11.84 19.19 4.54
N PRO A 324 -12.09 18.62 5.73
CA PRO A 324 -13.45 18.44 6.23
C PRO A 324 -14.09 19.77 6.65
N LYS A 325 -15.34 20.01 6.24
CA LYS A 325 -16.11 21.22 6.64
C LYS A 325 -16.36 21.32 8.15
N ILE A 326 -16.30 20.19 8.87
CA ILE A 326 -16.40 20.11 10.33
C ILE A 326 -15.09 19.48 10.83
N ALA A 327 -14.34 20.19 11.67
CA ALA A 327 -12.99 19.78 12.11
C ALA A 327 -12.94 18.47 12.91
N THR A 328 -14.10 17.91 13.31
CA THR A 328 -14.21 16.60 13.98
C THR A 328 -14.32 15.42 13.00
N ASN A 329 -14.63 15.68 11.73
CA ASN A 329 -14.76 14.64 10.71
C ASN A 329 -13.39 14.22 10.21
N SER A 330 -13.23 12.93 9.88
CA SER A 330 -11.99 12.45 9.28
C SER A 330 -11.81 13.02 7.86
N PRO A 331 -10.60 13.49 7.50
CA PRO A 331 -10.25 13.72 6.10
C PRO A 331 -10.32 12.39 5.33
N GLN A 332 -10.74 12.48 4.08
CA GLN A 332 -10.95 11.37 3.15
C GLN A 332 -9.97 11.45 1.97
N PRO A 333 -9.44 10.34 1.44
CA PRO A 333 -8.52 10.35 0.30
C PRO A 333 -9.15 10.98 -0.94
N GLN A 334 -8.42 11.88 -1.62
CA GLN A 334 -8.76 12.51 -2.92
C GLN A 334 -7.50 12.59 -3.81
N PRO A 335 -7.61 12.75 -5.13
CA PRO A 335 -6.46 13.08 -5.98
C PRO A 335 -5.72 14.35 -5.48
N ASP A 336 -4.39 14.37 -5.63
CA ASP A 336 -3.56 15.56 -5.47
C ASP A 336 -2.41 15.52 -6.50
N PRO A 337 -2.38 16.43 -7.49
CA PRO A 337 -3.33 17.52 -7.72
C PRO A 337 -4.76 17.04 -8.05
N LEU A 338 -5.74 17.92 -7.85
CA LEU A 338 -7.11 17.68 -8.31
C LEU A 338 -7.15 17.71 -9.84
N PRO A 339 -7.77 16.72 -10.52
CA PRO A 339 -7.89 16.73 -11.97
C PRO A 339 -8.82 17.84 -12.45
N THR A 340 -8.54 18.34 -13.65
CA THR A 340 -9.27 19.42 -14.32
C THR A 340 -10.32 18.83 -15.25
N VAL A 341 -11.58 19.29 -15.15
CA VAL A 341 -12.71 18.78 -15.92
C VAL A 341 -13.39 19.87 -16.75
N SER A 342 -13.88 19.51 -17.93
CA SER A 342 -14.88 20.30 -18.66
C SER A 342 -16.28 19.73 -18.40
N LEU A 343 -17.17 20.52 -17.80
CA LEU A 343 -18.54 20.13 -17.46
C LEU A 343 -19.53 20.62 -18.52
N THR A 344 -20.47 19.77 -18.95
CA THR A 344 -21.65 20.18 -19.73
C THR A 344 -22.90 19.42 -19.28
N VAL A 345 -23.99 20.16 -19.02
CA VAL A 345 -25.32 19.64 -18.75
C VAL A 345 -26.23 19.98 -19.92
N TYR A 346 -26.91 18.99 -20.47
CA TYR A 346 -27.83 19.15 -21.60
C TYR A 346 -29.30 19.25 -21.14
N SER A 347 -30.13 19.84 -21.99
CA SER A 347 -31.60 19.79 -21.90
C SER A 347 -32.14 18.51 -22.53
N SER A 348 -33.37 18.12 -22.20
CA SER A 348 -34.09 17.08 -22.97
C SER A 348 -34.28 17.44 -24.46
N ALA A 349 -34.16 18.71 -24.83
CA ALA A 349 -34.22 19.17 -26.23
C ALA A 349 -32.88 19.05 -27.00
N GLY A 350 -31.80 18.58 -26.37
CA GLY A 350 -30.50 18.33 -27.01
C GLY A 350 -29.46 19.47 -26.90
N GLY A 351 -29.87 20.69 -26.52
CA GLY A 351 -28.95 21.82 -26.34
C GLY A 351 -28.34 21.88 -24.93
N PRO A 352 -27.11 22.39 -24.75
CA PRO A 352 -26.51 22.60 -23.42
C PRO A 352 -27.27 23.68 -22.65
N VAL A 353 -27.59 23.42 -21.37
CA VAL A 353 -28.23 24.37 -20.46
C VAL A 353 -27.26 24.99 -19.46
N ALA A 354 -26.13 24.32 -19.20
CA ALA A 354 -25.08 24.81 -18.32
C ALA A 354 -23.74 24.14 -18.69
N SER A 355 -22.67 24.92 -18.80
CA SER A 355 -21.32 24.41 -19.04
C SER A 355 -20.30 25.15 -18.19
N GLU A 356 -19.20 24.48 -17.84
CA GLU A 356 -18.09 25.04 -17.08
C GLU A 356 -16.75 24.42 -17.52
N PRO A 357 -15.91 25.15 -18.29
CA PRO A 357 -14.61 24.65 -18.69
C PRO A 357 -13.61 24.74 -17.53
N ALA A 358 -12.62 23.83 -17.52
CA ALA A 358 -11.46 23.84 -16.63
C ALA A 358 -11.78 23.95 -15.12
N HIS A 359 -12.75 23.18 -14.64
CA HIS A 359 -13.10 23.09 -13.22
C HIS A 359 -12.20 22.09 -12.47
N PRO A 360 -11.71 22.36 -11.25
CA PRO A 360 -10.99 21.37 -10.44
C PRO A 360 -11.94 20.35 -9.80
N LEU A 361 -11.98 19.13 -10.34
CA LEU A 361 -12.88 18.05 -9.93
C LEU A 361 -12.43 17.40 -8.62
N LYS A 362 -13.15 17.69 -7.54
CA LYS A 362 -13.00 16.92 -6.28
C LYS A 362 -13.72 15.59 -6.40
N MET A 363 -12.97 14.52 -6.20
CA MET A 363 -13.47 13.16 -6.00
C MET A 363 -12.77 12.53 -4.78
N TRP A 364 -13.48 11.71 -3.99
CA TRP A 364 -12.92 11.13 -2.77
C TRP A 364 -13.63 9.85 -2.32
N THR A 365 -12.94 9.01 -1.55
CA THR A 365 -13.52 7.78 -0.96
C THR A 365 -13.84 7.94 0.52
N TYR A 366 -15.03 7.51 0.97
CA TYR A 366 -15.35 7.42 2.40
C TYR A 366 -14.75 6.15 3.01
N SER A 367 -13.43 6.15 3.15
CA SER A 367 -12.61 5.04 3.63
C SER A 367 -12.04 5.26 5.04
N ILE A 368 -12.16 6.46 5.61
CA ILE A 368 -11.52 6.81 6.89
C ILE A 368 -12.55 7.27 7.95
N GLY A 369 -12.51 6.65 9.14
CA GLY A 369 -13.24 7.08 10.34
C GLY A 369 -14.57 6.36 10.58
N ARG A 370 -15.34 6.80 11.60
CA ARG A 370 -16.59 6.13 12.03
C ARG A 370 -17.67 6.05 10.95
N SER A 371 -17.60 6.93 9.96
CA SER A 371 -18.54 7.02 8.85
C SER A 371 -17.93 6.52 7.54
N ALA A 372 -16.82 5.77 7.61
CA ALA A 372 -16.32 4.99 6.49
C ALA A 372 -17.40 3.97 6.11
N ASN A 373 -17.96 4.14 4.92
CA ASN A 373 -19.02 3.32 4.36
C ASN A 373 -18.67 2.84 2.96
N ASP A 374 -17.42 3.03 2.53
CA ASP A 374 -16.91 2.67 1.22
C ASP A 374 -17.64 3.33 0.04
N ASP A 375 -18.29 4.49 0.23
CA ASP A 375 -18.74 5.33 -0.88
C ASP A 375 -17.55 5.91 -1.66
N PHE A 376 -17.73 6.09 -2.97
CA PHE A 376 -16.91 6.98 -3.78
C PHE A 376 -17.78 8.16 -4.23
N ARG A 377 -17.30 9.40 -4.13
CA ARG A 377 -18.10 10.58 -4.49
C ARG A 377 -17.29 11.58 -5.29
N LEU A 378 -17.98 12.37 -6.10
CA LEU A 378 -17.44 13.57 -6.74
C LEU A 378 -18.39 14.76 -6.52
N THR A 379 -17.89 15.99 -6.62
CA THR A 379 -18.72 17.20 -6.53
C THR A 379 -18.85 17.93 -7.85
N LEU A 380 -20.03 18.51 -8.06
CA LEU A 380 -20.26 19.54 -9.07
C LEU A 380 -20.51 20.90 -8.40
N PRO A 381 -20.22 22.01 -9.10
CA PRO A 381 -20.75 23.33 -8.78
C PRO A 381 -22.28 23.29 -8.58
N ALA A 382 -22.79 24.00 -7.58
CA ALA A 382 -24.24 24.05 -7.33
C ALA A 382 -25.03 24.55 -8.54
N ARG A 383 -24.46 25.51 -9.29
CA ARG A 383 -25.00 26.03 -10.56
C ARG A 383 -25.11 25.00 -11.69
N MET A 384 -24.31 23.92 -11.65
CA MET A 384 -24.43 22.81 -12.60
C MET A 384 -25.49 21.82 -12.09
N LEU A 385 -25.38 21.42 -10.83
CA LEU A 385 -26.21 20.35 -10.26
C LEU A 385 -27.71 20.69 -10.23
N GLN A 386 -28.08 21.96 -10.16
CA GLN A 386 -29.49 22.40 -10.24
C GLN A 386 -30.19 22.05 -11.58
N HIS A 387 -29.42 21.79 -12.64
CA HIS A 387 -29.92 21.40 -13.96
C HIS A 387 -29.87 19.88 -14.21
N VAL A 388 -29.43 19.09 -13.23
CA VAL A 388 -29.32 17.63 -13.33
C VAL A 388 -30.53 17.00 -12.62
N PRO A 389 -31.57 16.55 -13.33
CA PRO A 389 -32.67 15.80 -12.72
C PRO A 389 -32.24 14.38 -12.29
N ASP A 390 -33.09 13.71 -11.52
CA ASP A 390 -32.90 12.29 -11.20
C ASP A 390 -32.87 11.41 -12.47
N ASP A 391 -32.11 10.33 -12.40
CA ASP A 391 -31.82 9.37 -13.47
C ASP A 391 -31.11 9.96 -14.71
N THR A 392 -30.61 11.19 -14.64
CA THR A 392 -29.68 11.76 -15.64
C THR A 392 -28.48 10.85 -15.85
N LEU A 393 -28.12 10.61 -17.11
CA LEU A 393 -26.94 9.84 -17.45
C LEU A 393 -25.70 10.73 -17.43
N LEU A 394 -24.70 10.36 -16.63
CA LEU A 394 -23.35 10.88 -16.72
C LEU A 394 -22.57 10.08 -17.79
N VAL A 395 -21.88 10.80 -18.68
CA VAL A 395 -20.78 10.29 -19.49
C VAL A 395 -19.52 11.02 -19.04
N MET A 396 -18.55 10.26 -18.53
CA MET A 396 -17.25 10.74 -18.07
C MET A 396 -16.19 10.18 -19.02
N GLU A 397 -15.65 11.01 -19.91
CA GLU A 397 -14.52 10.66 -20.78
C GLU A 397 -13.22 11.07 -20.09
N ARG A 398 -12.23 10.18 -20.08
CA ARG A 398 -10.87 10.44 -19.61
C ARG A 398 -9.93 10.81 -20.76
N ASP A 399 -8.97 11.68 -20.47
CA ASP A 399 -7.95 12.15 -21.40
C ASP A 399 -8.60 12.56 -22.74
N PRO A 400 -9.54 13.53 -22.72
CA PRO A 400 -10.06 14.12 -23.94
C PRO A 400 -8.92 14.80 -24.70
N ASN A 401 -9.02 14.89 -26.02
CA ASN A 401 -8.01 15.56 -26.86
C ASN A 401 -8.10 17.11 -26.75
N VAL A 402 -8.09 17.62 -25.51
CA VAL A 402 -8.27 19.02 -25.12
C VAL A 402 -7.20 19.35 -24.09
N ALA A 403 -6.26 20.23 -24.44
CA ALA A 403 -5.10 20.53 -23.60
C ALA A 403 -5.51 21.08 -22.22
N GLY A 404 -4.94 20.51 -21.15
CA GLY A 404 -5.19 20.92 -19.78
C GLY A 404 -6.52 20.44 -19.17
N ILE A 405 -7.22 19.51 -19.84
CA ILE A 405 -8.44 18.87 -19.34
C ILE A 405 -8.19 17.37 -19.19
N ASP A 406 -8.28 16.85 -17.96
CA ASP A 406 -8.12 15.42 -17.65
C ASP A 406 -9.41 14.63 -17.93
N TYR A 407 -10.58 15.28 -17.83
CA TYR A 407 -11.88 14.64 -18.11
C TYR A 407 -12.90 15.57 -18.80
N THR A 408 -13.81 15.02 -19.60
CA THR A 408 -15.12 15.66 -19.86
C THR A 408 -16.21 14.95 -19.06
N LEU A 409 -17.11 15.71 -18.45
CA LEU A 409 -18.28 15.21 -17.72
C LEU A 409 -19.53 15.80 -18.37
N SER A 410 -20.22 14.98 -19.15
CA SER A 410 -21.44 15.31 -19.90
C SER A 410 -22.67 14.68 -19.27
N PHE A 411 -23.71 15.48 -19.04
CA PHE A 411 -24.92 15.05 -18.33
C PHE A 411 -26.15 15.12 -19.25
N TYR A 412 -26.71 13.95 -19.56
CA TYR A 412 -27.84 13.77 -20.48
C TYR A 412 -29.11 13.40 -19.70
N PRO A 413 -30.09 14.31 -19.55
CA PRO A 413 -31.30 14.02 -18.79
C PRO A 413 -32.22 13.05 -19.56
N PRO A 414 -33.16 12.36 -18.87
CA PRO A 414 -34.20 11.59 -19.53
C PRO A 414 -34.93 12.43 -20.58
N GLY A 415 -35.10 11.88 -21.79
CA GLY A 415 -35.71 12.54 -22.94
C GLY A 415 -34.73 13.24 -23.89
N HIS A 416 -33.44 13.40 -23.53
CA HIS A 416 -32.41 13.82 -24.49
C HIS A 416 -32.30 12.80 -25.65
N PRO A 417 -32.10 13.22 -26.93
CA PRO A 417 -32.03 12.29 -28.08
C PRO A 417 -31.09 11.09 -27.87
N ASP A 418 -29.87 11.33 -27.40
CA ASP A 418 -28.88 10.26 -27.16
C ASP A 418 -29.12 9.41 -25.89
N TYR A 419 -30.06 9.79 -25.01
CA TYR A 419 -30.22 9.19 -23.69
C TYR A 419 -30.43 7.67 -23.76
N THR A 420 -31.34 7.21 -24.63
CA THR A 420 -31.66 5.78 -24.79
C THR A 420 -30.47 4.98 -25.31
N ASN A 421 -29.71 5.54 -26.26
CA ASN A 421 -28.54 4.89 -26.85
C ASN A 421 -27.41 4.76 -25.83
N LEU A 422 -27.13 5.83 -25.08
CA LEU A 422 -26.10 5.83 -24.05
C LEU A 422 -26.49 4.98 -22.82
N LEU A 423 -27.78 4.92 -22.46
CA LEU A 423 -28.29 4.04 -21.41
C LEU A 423 -28.19 2.56 -21.80
N ALA A 424 -28.36 2.20 -23.08
CA ALA A 424 -28.19 0.83 -23.56
C ALA A 424 -26.75 0.31 -23.38
N LEU A 425 -25.75 1.20 -23.34
CA LEU A 425 -24.36 0.87 -23.04
C LEU A 425 -24.10 0.66 -21.53
N CYS A 426 -25.06 0.97 -20.65
CA CYS A 426 -24.95 0.74 -19.20
C CYS A 426 -25.41 -0.68 -18.83
N THR A 427 -24.56 -1.65 -19.16
CA THR A 427 -24.83 -3.10 -19.01
C THR A 427 -24.68 -3.63 -17.59
N GLU A 428 -23.91 -2.96 -16.72
CA GLU A 428 -23.65 -3.38 -15.35
C GLU A 428 -24.63 -2.74 -14.35
N SER A 429 -25.00 -3.49 -13.31
CA SER A 429 -25.97 -3.06 -12.28
C SER A 429 -25.28 -2.81 -10.94
N ILE A 430 -25.70 -1.75 -10.24
CA ILE A 430 -25.16 -1.43 -8.90
C ILE A 430 -25.96 -2.19 -7.83
N PRO A 431 -25.32 -2.98 -6.95
CA PRO A 431 -26.01 -3.70 -5.87
C PRO A 431 -26.90 -2.79 -5.02
N ASN A 432 -28.12 -3.24 -4.72
CA ASN A 432 -29.12 -2.51 -3.95
C ASN A 432 -29.50 -1.11 -4.52
N SER A 433 -29.33 -0.90 -5.83
CA SER A 433 -29.67 0.35 -6.51
C SER A 433 -30.32 0.08 -7.86
N PRO A 434 -31.31 0.88 -8.32
CA PRO A 434 -31.82 0.80 -9.69
C PRO A 434 -30.83 1.37 -10.72
N ARG A 435 -29.70 1.92 -10.28
CA ARG A 435 -28.71 2.57 -11.12
C ARG A 435 -27.83 1.55 -11.85
N ARG A 436 -27.39 1.93 -13.04
CA ARG A 436 -26.55 1.12 -13.93
C ARG A 436 -25.37 1.93 -14.42
N TYR A 437 -24.29 1.24 -14.79
CA TYR A 437 -23.13 1.82 -15.44
C TYR A 437 -22.62 0.93 -16.56
N GLY A 438 -21.71 1.44 -17.36
CA GLY A 438 -20.98 0.68 -18.37
C GLY A 438 -19.72 1.41 -18.79
N TRP A 439 -18.73 0.63 -19.20
CA TRP A 439 -17.42 1.10 -19.63
C TRP A 439 -17.30 1.11 -21.16
N GLY A 440 -16.27 1.78 -21.67
CA GLY A 440 -15.83 1.76 -23.07
C GLY A 440 -15.36 3.13 -23.50
#